data_AF-A0ABD0QT97-F1
#
_entry.id   AF-A0ABD0QT97-F1
#
_cell.length_a   1.000
_cell.length_b   1.000
_cell.length_c   1.000
_cell.angle_alpha   90.00
_cell.angle_beta   90.00
_cell.angle_gamma   90.00
#
_symmetry.space_group_name_H-M   'P 1'
#
loop_
_entity.id
_entity.type
_entity.pdbx_description
1 polymer ?
#
loop_
_entity_poly.entity_id
_entity_poly.type
_entity_poly.pdbx_seq_one_letter_code
_entity_poly.pdbx_strand_id
1 'polypeptide(L)'
;YGTTVPLSDEGRVFCVVYCLVGIPLTLLLLSSLTHALLPWVTHTPIHNLQVFWGLSRNHAALLHCSVLAFCTATLFFLLPAGALCLLETDWNYIESLYFCFISLSTTGLVDYLPGRTQSRAARQGLEFATS
;
A
#
# COMPACT_ATOMS: atom_id res chain seq x y z
N TYR A 1 -3.31 5.15 -10.33
CA TYR A 1 -4.66 4.70 -10.72
C TYR A 1 -5.27 5.40 -11.92
N GLY A 2 -4.99 6.67 -12.27
CA GLY A 2 -5.27 7.19 -13.63
C GLY A 2 -6.72 7.17 -14.15
N THR A 3 -7.71 6.80 -13.32
CA THR A 3 -9.13 6.69 -13.70
C THR A 3 -9.85 8.04 -13.76
N THR A 4 -9.30 9.04 -13.09
CA THR A 4 -9.75 10.44 -13.12
C THR A 4 -8.58 11.29 -13.58
N VAL A 5 -8.59 11.69 -14.85
CA VAL A 5 -7.58 12.56 -15.45
C VAL A 5 -8.18 13.94 -15.75
N PRO A 6 -7.41 15.03 -15.60
CA PRO A 6 -7.90 16.35 -15.96
C PRO A 6 -8.18 16.41 -17.47
N LEU A 7 -9.43 16.74 -17.81
CA LEU A 7 -9.91 16.84 -19.19
C LEU A 7 -9.55 18.19 -19.84
N SER A 8 -9.41 19.25 -19.04
CA SER A 8 -9.03 20.59 -19.50
C SER A 8 -7.51 20.77 -19.54
N ASP A 9 -7.03 21.58 -20.49
CA ASP A 9 -5.60 21.89 -20.62
C ASP A 9 -5.07 22.67 -19.40
N GLU A 10 -5.87 23.56 -18.82
CA GLU A 10 -5.54 24.24 -17.56
C GLU A 10 -5.37 23.26 -16.40
N GLY A 11 -6.26 22.26 -16.29
CA GLY A 11 -6.17 21.22 -15.26
C GLY A 11 -4.93 20.35 -15.40
N ARG A 12 -4.48 20.09 -16.63
CA ARG A 12 -3.23 19.36 -16.89
C ARG A 12 -2.01 20.15 -16.46
N VAL A 13 -1.95 21.44 -16.78
CA VAL A 13 -0.84 22.32 -16.34
C VAL A 13 -0.79 22.42 -14.81
N PHE A 14 -1.95 22.61 -14.17
CA PHE A 14 -2.03 22.61 -12.70
C PHE A 14 -1.53 21.28 -12.09
N CYS A 15 -1.91 20.15 -12.68
CA CYS A 15 -1.45 18.83 -12.23
C CYS A 15 0.08 18.68 -12.31
N VAL A 16 0.70 19.17 -13.40
CA VAL A 16 2.18 19.13 -13.55
C VAL A 16 2.85 19.96 -12.44
N VAL A 17 2.40 21.20 -12.20
CA VAL A 17 2.97 22.06 -11.14
C VAL A 17 2.77 21.44 -9.75
N TYR A 18 1.60 20.88 -9.48
CA TYR A 18 1.31 20.18 -8.24
C TYR A 18 2.25 18.99 -8.03
N CYS A 19 2.47 18.17 -9.06
CA CYS A 19 3.39 17.03 -8.98
C CYS A 19 4.85 17.47 -8.77
N LEU A 20 5.29 18.55 -9.42
CA LEU A 20 6.65 19.07 -9.28
C LEU A 20 6.99 19.50 -7.84
N VAL A 21 6.03 20.09 -7.11
CA VAL A 21 6.22 20.49 -5.71
C VAL A 21 5.89 19.35 -4.75
N GLY A 22 4.84 18.58 -5.05
CA GLY A 22 4.33 17.52 -4.22
C GLY A 22 5.28 16.34 -4.09
N ILE A 23 5.92 15.89 -5.18
CA ILE A 23 6.84 14.74 -5.13
C ILE A 23 8.05 15.01 -4.21
N PRO A 24 8.78 16.14 -4.32
CA PRO A 24 9.82 16.49 -3.36
C PRO A 24 9.31 16.56 -1.92
N LEU A 25 8.14 17.18 -1.70
CA LEU A 25 7.56 17.30 -0.37
C LEU A 25 7.20 15.93 0.24
N THR A 26 6.59 15.03 -0.54
CA THR A 26 6.24 13.69 -0.06
C THR A 26 7.49 12.86 0.25
N LEU A 27 8.56 12.98 -0.53
CA LEU A 27 9.84 12.35 -0.24
C LEU A 27 10.47 12.89 1.06
N LEU A 28 10.44 14.20 1.27
CA LEU A 28 10.94 14.82 2.51
C LEU A 28 10.11 14.41 3.74
N LEU A 29 8.79 14.37 3.60
CA LEU A 29 7.90 13.90 4.65
C LEU A 29 8.18 12.43 4.99
N LEU A 30 8.31 11.59 3.96
CA LEU A 30 8.62 10.17 4.13
C LEU A 30 9.97 9.98 4.83
N SER A 31 11.00 10.74 4.44
CA SER A 31 12.31 10.72 5.08
C SER A 31 12.26 11.18 6.54
N SER A 32 11.52 12.25 6.83
CA SER A 32 11.36 12.74 8.19
C SER A 32 10.63 11.73 9.08
N LEU A 33 9.59 11.09 8.52
CA LEU A 33 8.82 10.06 9.20
C LEU A 33 9.68 8.82 9.46
N THR A 34 10.49 8.36 8.49
CA THR A 34 11.38 7.21 8.71
C THR A 34 12.41 7.51 9.80
N HIS A 35 13.01 8.70 9.81
CA HIS A 35 13.92 9.11 10.89
C HIS A 35 13.25 9.17 12.26
N ALA A 36 12.00 9.61 12.33
CA ALA A 36 11.24 9.64 13.58
C ALA A 36 10.82 8.23 14.05
N LEU A 37 10.48 7.32 13.13
CA LEU A 37 10.01 5.98 13.46
C LEU A 37 11.15 4.98 13.72
N LEU A 38 12.30 5.12 13.06
CA LEU A 38 13.41 4.15 13.13
C LEU A 38 13.92 3.88 14.56
N PRO A 39 14.08 4.88 15.46
CA PRO A 39 14.49 4.63 16.84
C PRO A 39 13.50 3.75 17.60
N TRP A 40 12.20 4.00 17.41
CA TRP A 40 11.12 3.28 18.09
C TRP A 40 10.92 1.88 17.53
N VAL A 41 11.02 1.74 16.20
CA VAL A 41 10.76 0.48 15.49
C VAL A 41 11.96 -0.46 15.51
N THR A 42 13.19 0.05 15.56
CA THR A 42 14.39 -0.78 15.39
C THR A 42 15.42 -0.60 16.50
N HIS A 43 15.75 0.63 16.89
CA HIS A 43 16.88 0.88 17.79
C HIS A 43 16.59 0.45 19.25
N THR A 44 15.47 0.90 19.81
CA THR A 44 15.04 0.58 21.18
C THR A 44 14.70 -0.91 21.39
N PRO A 45 13.92 -1.58 20.51
CA PRO A 45 13.57 -2.99 20.70
C PRO A 45 14.75 -3.94 20.56
N ILE A 46 15.68 -3.73 19.61
CA ILE A 46 16.86 -4.59 19.46
C ILE A 46 17.75 -4.52 20.70
N HIS A 47 17.97 -3.31 21.24
CA HIS A 47 18.74 -3.13 22.47
C HIS A 47 18.07 -3.84 23.67
N ASN A 48 16.76 -3.67 23.82
CA ASN A 48 16.02 -4.32 24.92
C ASN A 48 16.00 -5.85 24.77
N LEU A 49 15.88 -6.38 23.55
CA LEU A 49 15.95 -7.82 23.29
C LEU A 49 17.34 -8.37 23.64
N GLN A 50 18.40 -7.64 23.29
CA GLN A 50 19.77 -8.03 23.60
C GLN A 50 20.03 -8.06 25.12
N VAL A 51 19.60 -7.03 25.84
CA VAL A 51 19.81 -6.92 27.30
C VAL A 51 18.94 -7.90 28.07
N PHE A 52 17.69 -8.10 27.65
CA PHE A 52 16.74 -8.95 28.39
C PHE A 52 16.90 -10.45 28.08
N TRP A 53 17.28 -10.83 26.86
CA TRP A 53 17.38 -12.25 26.45
C TRP A 53 18.82 -12.75 26.28
N GLY A 54 19.85 -11.90 26.42
CA GLY A 54 21.26 -12.30 26.34
C GLY A 54 21.69 -12.87 24.98
N LEU A 55 20.92 -12.60 23.92
CA LEU A 55 21.14 -13.11 22.57
C LEU A 55 22.35 -12.45 21.92
N SER A 56 23.07 -13.22 21.09
CA SER A 56 24.13 -12.68 20.25
C SER A 56 23.56 -11.69 19.23
N ARG A 57 24.35 -10.67 18.86
CA ARG A 57 23.92 -9.53 18.02
C ARG A 57 23.24 -9.97 16.71
N ASN A 58 23.76 -11.02 16.09
CA ASN A 58 23.24 -11.52 14.81
C ASN A 58 21.90 -12.23 14.97
N HIS A 59 21.72 -13.03 16.02
CA HIS A 59 20.47 -13.73 16.27
C HIS A 59 19.37 -12.78 16.73
N ALA A 60 19.70 -11.79 17.58
CA ALA A 60 18.76 -10.74 17.98
C ALA A 60 18.30 -9.89 16.79
N ALA A 61 19.22 -9.52 15.89
CA ALA A 61 18.88 -8.79 14.67
C ALA A 61 18.03 -9.63 13.72
N LEU A 62 18.35 -10.91 13.50
CA LEU A 62 17.57 -11.80 12.64
C LEU A 62 16.15 -12.01 13.17
N LEU A 63 15.99 -12.27 14.47
CA LEU A 63 14.69 -12.38 15.12
C LEU A 63 13.90 -11.08 14.98
N HIS A 64 14.53 -9.94 15.26
CA HIS A 64 13.87 -8.64 15.14
C HIS A 64 13.43 -8.35 13.70
N CYS A 65 14.30 -8.54 12.72
CA CYS A 65 13.96 -8.38 11.30
C CYS A 65 12.84 -9.33 10.89
N SER A 66 12.85 -10.58 11.37
CA SER A 66 11.82 -11.57 11.05
C SER A 66 10.47 -11.19 11.64
N VAL A 67 10.43 -10.78 12.91
CA VAL A 67 9.21 -10.30 13.59
C VAL A 67 8.70 -9.04 12.91
N LEU A 68 9.57 -8.07 12.62
CA LEU A 68 9.18 -6.83 11.96
C LEU A 68 8.62 -7.09 10.55
N ALA A 69 9.26 -7.98 9.78
CA ALA A 69 8.77 -8.37 8.45
C ALA A 69 7.39 -9.04 8.55
N PHE A 70 7.20 -9.94 9.51
CA PHE A 70 5.92 -10.61 9.74
C PHE A 70 4.83 -9.62 10.17
N CYS A 71 5.12 -8.72 11.11
CA CYS A 71 4.19 -7.67 11.55
C CYS A 71 3.82 -6.74 10.39
N THR A 72 4.80 -6.33 9.58
CA THR A 72 4.57 -5.45 8.43
C THR A 72 3.72 -6.14 7.37
N ALA A 73 4.03 -7.40 7.03
CA ALA A 73 3.24 -8.19 6.10
C ALA A 73 1.79 -8.34 6.60
N THR A 74 1.60 -8.63 7.89
CA THR A 74 0.28 -8.80 8.48
C THR A 74 -0.51 -7.49 8.47
N LEU A 75 0.09 -6.39 8.94
CA LEU A 75 -0.60 -5.11 9.12
C LEU A 75 -0.91 -4.42 7.79
N PHE A 76 -0.01 -4.48 6.82
CA PHE A 76 -0.14 -3.74 5.56
C PHE A 76 -0.66 -4.59 4.40
N PHE A 77 -0.51 -5.92 4.44
CA PHE A 77 -0.97 -6.79 3.36
C PHE A 77 -2.09 -7.72 3.81
N LEU A 78 -1.86 -8.60 4.80
CA LEU A 78 -2.80 -9.69 5.11
C LEU A 78 -4.12 -9.18 5.72
N LEU A 79 -4.05 -8.23 6.67
CA LEU A 79 -5.21 -7.66 7.34
C LEU A 79 -6.04 -6.79 6.38
N PRO A 80 -5.46 -5.84 5.62
CA PRO A 80 -6.20 -5.09 4.61
C PRO A 80 -6.78 -5.97 3.52
N ALA A 81 -6.06 -7.00 3.06
CA ALA A 81 -6.58 -7.97 2.09
C ALA A 81 -7.79 -8.74 2.65
N GLY A 82 -7.73 -9.15 3.92
CA GLY A 82 -8.87 -9.78 4.61
C GLY A 82 -10.06 -8.83 4.71
N ALA A 83 -9.82 -7.58 5.10
CA ALA A 83 -10.87 -6.56 5.18
C ALA A 83 -11.52 -6.28 3.81
N LEU A 84 -10.73 -6.14 2.76
CA LEU A 84 -11.23 -5.93 1.40
C LEU A 84 -11.99 -7.14 0.87
N CYS A 85 -11.53 -8.37 1.15
CA CYS A 85 -12.24 -9.58 0.78
C CYS A 85 -13.61 -9.70 1.47
N LEU A 86 -13.79 -9.07 2.64
CA LEU A 86 -15.08 -9.01 3.32
C LEU A 86 -15.97 -7.84 2.86
N LEU A 87 -15.36 -6.74 2.40
CA LEU A 87 -16.07 -5.55 1.92
C LEU A 87 -16.52 -5.67 0.46
N GLU A 88 -15.70 -6.29 -0.39
CA GLU A 88 -15.94 -6.47 -1.83
C GLU A 88 -16.42 -7.90 -2.08
N THR A 89 -17.72 -8.08 -2.22
CA THR A 89 -18.38 -9.40 -2.34
C THR A 89 -17.93 -10.21 -3.56
N ASP A 90 -17.43 -9.53 -4.60
CA ASP A 90 -17.01 -10.15 -5.85
C ASP A 90 -15.51 -10.50 -5.87
N TRP A 91 -14.76 -10.19 -4.82
CA TRP A 91 -13.31 -10.38 -4.77
C TRP A 91 -12.93 -11.55 -3.86
N ASN A 92 -12.02 -12.40 -4.34
CA ASN A 92 -11.40 -13.39 -3.48
C ASN A 92 -10.21 -12.80 -2.70
N TYR A 93 -9.70 -13.56 -1.73
CA TYR A 93 -8.58 -13.11 -0.89
C TYR A 93 -7.31 -12.81 -1.68
N ILE A 94 -7.02 -13.60 -2.73
CA ILE A 94 -5.83 -13.42 -3.56
C ILE A 94 -5.92 -12.14 -4.38
N GLU A 95 -7.09 -11.81 -4.92
CA GLU A 95 -7.36 -10.56 -5.63
C GLU A 95 -7.22 -9.35 -4.70
N SER A 96 -7.75 -9.47 -3.47
CA SER A 96 -7.63 -8.43 -2.45
C SER A 96 -6.17 -8.22 -2.02
N LEU A 97 -5.41 -9.31 -1.86
CA LEU A 97 -3.97 -9.25 -1.55
C LEU A 97 -3.16 -8.66 -2.71
N TYR A 98 -3.49 -9.04 -3.94
CA TYR A 98 -2.89 -8.48 -5.15
C TYR A 98 -3.15 -6.97 -5.24
N PHE A 99 -4.38 -6.52 -4.95
CA PHE A 99 -4.72 -5.11 -4.88
C PHE A 99 -3.88 -4.35 -3.84
N CYS A 100 -3.73 -4.90 -2.63
CA CYS A 100 -2.87 -4.31 -1.60
C CYS A 100 -1.43 -4.17 -2.10
N PHE A 101 -0.91 -5.18 -2.80
CA PHE A 101 0.44 -5.16 -3.37
C PHE A 101 0.62 -4.09 -4.44
N ILE A 102 -0.25 -4.02 -5.45
CA ILE A 102 -0.14 -3.01 -6.52
C ILE A 102 -0.35 -1.58 -5.98
N SER A 103 -1.14 -1.42 -4.91
CA SER A 103 -1.36 -0.15 -4.23
C SER A 103 -0.12 0.31 -3.49
N LEU A 104 0.40 -0.54 -2.59
CA LEU A 104 1.51 -0.20 -1.71
C LEU A 104 2.84 -0.12 -2.46
N SER A 105 3.02 -0.91 -3.51
CA SER A 105 4.18 -0.79 -4.42
C SER A 105 4.13 0.47 -5.28
N THR A 106 3.04 1.25 -5.23
CA THR A 106 2.78 2.43 -6.06
C THR A 106 2.70 2.15 -7.56
N THR A 107 2.66 0.87 -7.97
CA THR A 107 2.42 0.46 -9.36
C THR A 107 1.05 0.96 -9.84
N GLY A 108 0.02 0.80 -9.02
CA GLY A 108 -1.30 1.43 -9.20
C GLY A 108 -2.07 1.04 -10.47
N LEU A 109 -2.14 -0.27 -10.78
CA LEU A 109 -2.87 -0.83 -11.93
C LEU A 109 -4.38 -0.61 -11.81
N VAL A 110 -5.03 -0.30 -12.94
CA VAL A 110 -6.44 0.12 -12.97
C VAL A 110 -7.43 -1.05 -12.96
N ASP A 111 -6.99 -2.25 -13.32
CA ASP A 111 -7.89 -3.39 -13.51
C ASP A 111 -8.48 -3.93 -12.20
N TYR A 112 -7.92 -3.56 -11.05
CA TYR A 112 -8.32 -4.04 -9.73
C TYR A 112 -8.74 -2.87 -8.82
N LEU A 113 -9.69 -2.03 -9.21
CA LEU A 113 -10.22 -0.97 -8.32
C LEU A 113 -11.46 -1.43 -7.53
N PRO A 114 -11.48 -1.26 -6.20
CA PRO A 114 -12.67 -1.48 -5.37
C PRO A 114 -13.85 -0.65 -5.87
N GLY A 115 -15.06 -1.22 -5.88
CA GLY A 115 -16.29 -0.57 -6.34
C GLY A 115 -16.42 -0.28 -7.85
N ARG A 116 -15.44 -0.66 -8.70
CA ARG A 116 -15.50 -0.42 -10.16
C ARG A 116 -15.67 -1.70 -10.99
N THR A 117 -15.34 -2.88 -10.45
CA THR A 117 -15.53 -4.18 -11.13
C THR A 117 -17.00 -4.43 -11.49
N GLN A 118 -17.92 -4.11 -10.57
CA GLN A 118 -19.37 -4.22 -10.79
C GLN A 118 -19.87 -3.33 -11.94
N SER A 119 -19.33 -2.11 -12.07
CA SER A 119 -19.72 -1.16 -13.13
C SER A 119 -19.27 -1.64 -14.52
N ARG A 120 -18.12 -2.31 -14.62
CA ARG A 120 -17.61 -2.86 -15.89
C ARG A 120 -18.40 -4.10 -16.33
N ALA A 121 -18.69 -5.00 -15.39
CA ALA A 121 -19.53 -6.17 -15.64
C ALA A 121 -20.96 -5.79 -16.05
N ALA A 122 -21.57 -4.80 -15.37
CA ALA A 122 -22.89 -4.27 -15.72
C ALA A 122 -22.89 -3.60 -17.10
N ARG A 123 -21.83 -2.86 -17.46
CA ARG A 123 -21.69 -2.27 -18.80
C ARG A 123 -21.56 -3.32 -19.90
N GLN A 124 -20.71 -4.33 -19.71
CA GLN A 124 -20.57 -5.41 -20.69
C GLN A 124 -21.88 -6.18 -20.86
N GLY A 125 -22.58 -6.51 -19.76
CA GLY A 125 -23.90 -7.16 -19.84
C GLY A 125 -24.94 -6.34 -20.60
N LEU A 126 -24.89 -5.01 -20.48
CA LEU A 126 -25.76 -4.11 -21.24
C LEU A 126 -25.40 -4.09 -22.73
N GLU A 127 -24.11 -4.04 -23.08
CA GLU A 127 -23.66 -4.08 -24.47
C GLU A 127 -24.07 -5.39 -25.17
N PHE A 128 -23.95 -6.54 -24.50
CA PHE A 128 -24.43 -7.84 -25.00
C PHE A 128 -25.96 -7.93 -25.13
N ALA A 129 -26.71 -7.22 -24.28
CA ALA A 129 -28.17 -7.20 -24.36
C ALA A 129 -28.69 -6.25 -25.46
N THR A 130 -27.86 -5.31 -25.91
CA THR A 130 -28.21 -4.32 -26.96
C THR A 130 -27.64 -4.66 -28.35
N SER A 131 -26.85 -5.72 -28.47
CA SER A 131 -26.31 -6.28 -29.73
C SER A 131 -27.14 -7.44 -30.24
#